data_AF-A0A8X7CJQ8-F1
#
_entry.id   AF-A0A8X7CJQ8-F1
#
_cell.length_a   1.000
_cell.length_b   1.000
_cell.length_c   1.000
_cell.angle_alpha   90.00
_cell.angle_beta   90.00
_cell.angle_gamma   90.00
#
_symmetry.space_group_name_H-M   'P 1'
#
loop_
_entity.id
_entity.type
_entity.pdbx_description
1 polymer ?
#
loop_
_entity_poly.entity_id
_entity_poly.type
_entity_poly.pdbx_seq_one_letter_code
_entity_poly.pdbx_strand_id
1 'polypeptide(L)'
;MILFTVHFDSNRLLLQIFWNAGCQMVALNFQTSDLPMQLNQGKFEYNGGCGYLLKPDFMRRPDRTFDPFAESPVDGVIAAQCSVRVISGQFLSDKKVGTYVEVDMYGLPTDTIRKEFRTRMVPANGLNPVYNEEPFVFRKVRLNL
;
A
#
# COMPACT_ATOMS: atom_id res chain seq x y z
N MET A 1 4.64 -21.52 -4.33
CA MET A 1 5.09 -22.25 -3.12
C MET A 1 4.46 -21.55 -1.93
N ILE A 2 3.69 -22.29 -1.13
CA ILE A 2 2.88 -21.79 -0.01
C ILE A 2 3.80 -21.24 1.08
N LEU A 3 3.46 -20.10 1.69
CA LEU A 3 4.23 -19.55 2.79
C LEU A 3 3.54 -19.74 4.15
N PHE A 4 4.27 -20.40 5.05
CA PHE A 4 3.89 -20.90 6.38
C PHE A 4 3.62 -19.82 7.43
N THR A 5 2.45 -19.92 8.07
CA THR A 5 1.92 -19.16 9.20
C THR A 5 2.93 -18.88 10.33
N VAL A 6 3.12 -17.61 10.68
CA VAL A 6 3.52 -17.21 12.05
C VAL A 6 2.31 -16.53 12.66
N HIS A 7 1.70 -17.18 13.65
CA HIS A 7 0.64 -16.55 14.44
C HIS A 7 1.28 -15.54 15.39
N PHE A 8 1.43 -14.30 14.94
CA PHE A 8 1.64 -13.16 15.82
C PHE A 8 0.30 -12.44 15.93
N ASP A 9 -0.12 -12.06 17.15
CA ASP A 9 -1.44 -11.48 17.41
C ASP A 9 -1.67 -10.18 16.62
N SER A 10 -2.16 -10.37 15.40
CA SER A 10 -3.15 -9.72 14.52
C SER A 10 -3.57 -8.27 14.70
N ASN A 11 -2.88 -7.44 15.47
CA ASN A 11 -3.16 -6.02 15.52
C ASN A 11 -1.86 -5.24 15.33
N ARG A 12 -1.60 -4.84 14.07
CA ARG A 12 -0.69 -3.75 13.65
C ARG A 12 0.74 -4.13 13.22
N LEU A 13 1.09 -5.40 13.02
CA LEU A 13 2.35 -5.73 12.37
C LEU A 13 2.22 -5.56 10.86
N LEU A 14 2.65 -4.40 10.39
CA LEU A 14 2.69 -4.04 8.98
C LEU A 14 3.63 -5.01 8.26
N LEU A 15 3.09 -5.92 7.44
CA LEU A 15 3.82 -6.76 6.45
C LEU A 15 4.97 -6.01 5.79
N GLN A 16 4.67 -4.75 5.47
CA GLN A 16 5.58 -3.82 4.83
C GLN A 16 6.89 -3.67 5.60
N ILE A 17 6.91 -3.70 6.94
CA ILE A 17 8.15 -3.59 7.73
C ILE A 17 9.10 -4.75 7.42
N PHE A 18 8.59 -5.98 7.34
CA PHE A 18 9.40 -7.15 7.03
C PHE A 18 9.87 -7.15 5.58
N TRP A 19 9.02 -6.72 4.64
CA TRP A 19 9.44 -6.53 3.25
C TRP A 19 10.50 -5.43 3.11
N ASN A 20 10.37 -4.32 3.84
CA ASN A 20 11.37 -3.24 3.89
C ASN A 20 12.71 -3.74 4.46
N ALA A 21 12.69 -4.66 5.42
CA ALA A 21 13.90 -5.32 5.94
C ALA A 21 14.47 -6.39 5.00
N GLY A 22 13.79 -6.71 3.90
CA GLY A 22 14.23 -7.72 2.95
C GLY A 22 13.88 -9.16 3.32
N CYS A 23 12.93 -9.39 4.23
CA CYS A 23 12.40 -10.73 4.45
C CYS A 23 11.73 -11.24 3.16
N GLN A 24 12.19 -12.39 2.65
CA GLN A 24 11.61 -13.03 1.45
C GLN A 24 10.33 -13.81 1.78
N MET A 25 10.20 -14.18 3.04
CA MET A 25 9.13 -15.02 3.55
C MET A 25 8.46 -14.29 4.71
N VAL A 26 7.34 -13.62 4.44
CA VAL A 26 6.50 -12.97 5.45
C VAL A 26 5.12 -13.59 5.44
N ALA A 27 4.81 -14.34 6.48
CA ALA A 27 3.63 -15.17 6.54
C ALA A 27 2.40 -14.45 7.08
N LEU A 28 1.23 -14.87 6.61
CA LEU A 28 -0.06 -14.30 6.97
C LEU A 28 -1.11 -15.38 7.22
N ASN A 29 -2.13 -15.02 8.00
CA ASN A 29 -3.31 -15.84 8.21
C ASN A 29 -4.28 -15.68 7.02
N PHE A 30 -4.23 -16.61 6.06
CA PHE A 30 -5.13 -16.63 4.89
C PHE A 30 -6.62 -16.76 5.24
N GLN A 31 -6.93 -17.17 6.46
CA GLN A 31 -8.31 -17.28 6.96
C GLN A 31 -8.94 -15.92 7.26
N THR A 32 -8.13 -14.84 7.37
CA THR A 32 -8.58 -13.50 7.72
C THR A 32 -8.42 -12.57 6.51
N SER A 33 -9.51 -11.93 6.06
CA SER A 33 -9.47 -10.92 4.99
C SER A 33 -9.25 -9.50 5.55
N ASP A 34 -8.18 -9.34 6.31
CA ASP A 34 -7.79 -8.05 6.88
C ASP A 34 -6.94 -7.22 5.91
N LEU A 35 -6.63 -5.97 6.28
CA LEU A 35 -5.81 -5.07 5.47
C LEU A 35 -4.45 -5.70 5.07
N PRO A 36 -3.69 -6.35 5.97
CA PRO A 36 -2.49 -7.11 5.58
C PRO A 36 -2.74 -8.11 4.44
N MET A 37 -3.79 -8.93 4.54
CA MET A 37 -4.13 -9.89 3.49
C MET A 37 -4.47 -9.20 2.16
N GLN A 38 -5.26 -8.12 2.19
CA GLN A 38 -5.62 -7.35 1.00
C GLN A 38 -4.39 -6.76 0.31
N LEU A 39 -3.44 -6.19 1.08
CA LEU A 39 -2.17 -5.68 0.56
C LEU A 39 -1.32 -6.81 -0.05
N ASN A 40 -1.24 -7.97 0.62
CA ASN A 40 -0.50 -9.12 0.11
C ASN A 40 -1.08 -9.63 -1.22
N GLN A 41 -2.41 -9.77 -1.30
CA GLN A 41 -3.07 -10.23 -2.51
C GLN A 41 -2.87 -9.27 -3.68
N GLY A 42 -3.06 -7.96 -3.46
CA GLY A 42 -2.81 -6.96 -4.50
C GLY A 42 -1.35 -6.87 -4.93
N LYS A 43 -0.40 -7.03 -3.98
CA LYS A 43 1.04 -7.01 -4.30
C LYS A 43 1.46 -8.23 -5.13
N PHE A 44 1.00 -9.44 -4.82
CA PHE A 44 1.42 -10.65 -5.53
C PHE A 44 0.59 -11.00 -6.77
N GLU A 45 -0.42 -10.20 -7.11
CA GLU A 45 -1.07 -10.25 -8.42
C GLU A 45 -0.10 -9.84 -9.55
N TYR A 46 0.83 -8.95 -9.25
CA TYR A 46 1.92 -8.56 -10.16
C TYR A 46 2.84 -9.75 -10.48
N ASN A 47 3.59 -9.62 -11.59
CA ASN A 47 4.44 -10.69 -12.13
C ASN A 47 3.64 -11.98 -12.43
N GLY A 48 2.44 -11.80 -13.00
CA GLY A 48 1.58 -12.88 -13.47
C GLY A 48 1.03 -13.78 -12.36
N GLY A 49 0.89 -13.27 -11.13
CA GLY A 49 0.32 -14.06 -10.03
C GLY A 49 1.19 -15.22 -9.55
N CYS A 50 2.47 -15.27 -9.91
CA CYS A 50 3.34 -16.42 -9.59
C CYS A 50 3.73 -16.53 -8.10
N GLY A 51 3.44 -15.50 -7.30
CA GLY A 51 3.82 -15.42 -5.89
C GLY A 51 5.27 -14.98 -5.64
N TYR A 52 5.96 -14.47 -6.67
CA TYR A 52 7.33 -13.95 -6.55
C TYR A 52 7.45 -12.55 -7.15
N LEU A 53 8.13 -11.67 -6.43
CA LEU A 53 8.52 -10.34 -6.89
C LEU A 53 10.02 -10.14 -6.71
N LEU A 54 10.66 -9.53 -7.70
CA LEU A 54 12.06 -9.18 -7.63
C LEU A 54 12.24 -8.00 -6.68
N LYS A 55 13.09 -8.14 -5.67
CA LYS A 55 13.45 -7.02 -4.78
C LYS A 55 14.14 -5.90 -5.57
N PRO A 56 13.98 -4.63 -5.15
CA PRO A 56 14.74 -3.53 -5.73
C PRO A 56 16.26 -3.73 -5.68
N ASP A 57 16.97 -3.13 -6.63
CA ASP A 57 18.41 -3.31 -6.84
C ASP A 57 19.24 -3.04 -5.58
N PHE A 58 18.93 -1.99 -4.84
CA PHE A 58 19.64 -1.60 -3.62
C PHE A 58 19.50 -2.62 -2.48
N MET A 59 18.50 -3.51 -2.51
CA MET A 59 18.35 -4.60 -1.53
C MET A 59 19.03 -5.91 -1.96
N ARG A 60 19.53 -5.97 -3.20
CA ARG A 60 20.18 -7.16 -3.77
C ARG A 60 21.69 -7.02 -3.89
N ARG A 61 22.19 -5.79 -3.86
CA ARG A 61 23.60 -5.46 -4.07
C ARG A 61 24.42 -5.62 -2.78
N PRO A 62 25.46 -6.47 -2.76
CA PRO A 62 26.30 -6.66 -1.57
C PRO A 62 27.21 -5.47 -1.28
N ASP A 63 27.47 -4.63 -2.29
CA ASP A 63 28.27 -3.40 -2.19
C ASP A 63 27.47 -2.19 -1.68
N ARG A 64 26.19 -2.38 -1.34
CA ARG A 64 25.31 -1.32 -0.82
C ARG A 64 24.66 -1.72 0.49
N THR A 65 24.68 -0.80 1.44
CA THR A 65 23.93 -0.91 2.69
C THR A 65 22.64 -0.11 2.58
N PHE A 66 21.51 -0.74 2.87
CA PHE A 66 20.21 -0.10 2.90
C PHE A 66 19.67 -0.07 4.33
N ASP A 67 19.36 1.13 4.83
CA ASP A 67 18.64 1.31 6.09
C ASP A 67 17.17 1.67 5.79
N PRO A 68 16.21 0.79 6.12
CA PRO A 68 14.78 1.04 5.89
C PRO A 68 14.21 2.22 6.69
N PHE A 69 14.94 2.73 7.68
CA PHE A 69 14.54 3.88 8.50
C PHE A 69 15.29 5.16 8.16
N ALA A 70 16.18 5.14 7.16
CA ALA A 70 16.95 6.32 6.78
C ALA A 70 16.05 7.50 6.38
N GLU A 71 16.25 8.64 7.04
CA GLU A 71 15.57 9.89 6.71
C GLU A 71 16.21 10.64 5.54
N SER A 72 17.43 10.26 5.14
CA SER A 72 18.08 10.73 3.92
C SER A 72 17.65 9.92 2.69
N PRO A 73 17.64 10.50 1.48
CA PRO A 73 17.46 9.74 0.25
C PRO A 73 18.53 8.65 0.14
N VAL A 74 18.13 7.46 -0.31
CA VAL A 74 19.12 6.42 -0.66
C VAL A 74 19.88 6.91 -1.91
N ASP A 75 21.21 6.89 -1.86
CA ASP A 75 22.04 7.35 -2.99
C ASP A 75 21.66 6.65 -4.30
N GLY A 76 21.27 7.43 -5.31
CA GLY A 76 20.82 6.95 -6.61
C GLY A 76 19.32 6.67 -6.72
N VAL A 77 18.52 6.96 -5.69
CA VAL A 77 17.06 6.86 -5.73
C VAL A 77 16.45 8.26 -5.88
N ILE A 78 15.70 8.46 -6.97
CA ILE A 78 15.02 9.74 -7.25
C ILE A 78 13.66 9.74 -6.55
N ALA A 79 13.46 10.66 -5.62
CA ALA A 79 12.16 10.86 -4.98
C ALA A 79 11.13 11.31 -6.03
N ALA A 80 10.01 10.58 -6.10
CA ALA A 80 8.90 10.92 -6.98
C ALA A 80 7.80 11.67 -6.20
N GLN A 81 7.04 12.49 -6.92
CA GLN A 81 5.77 13.03 -6.44
C GLN A 81 4.64 12.26 -7.11
N CYS A 82 3.68 11.80 -6.31
CA CYS A 82 2.45 11.18 -6.80
C CYS A 82 1.26 12.04 -6.39
N SER A 83 0.26 12.18 -7.26
CA SER A 83 -1.00 12.84 -6.92
C SER A 83 -2.18 11.99 -7.35
N VAL A 84 -3.14 11.80 -6.45
CA VAL A 84 -4.36 11.02 -6.69
C VAL A 84 -5.57 11.94 -6.60
N ARG A 85 -6.30 12.10 -7.71
CA ARG A 85 -7.58 12.82 -7.72
C ARG A 85 -8.72 11.82 -7.83
N VAL A 86 -9.59 11.81 -6.83
CA VAL A 86 -10.81 10.99 -6.85
C VAL A 86 -11.92 11.77 -7.53
N ILE A 87 -12.33 11.33 -8.72
CA ILE A 87 -13.33 12.05 -9.53
C ILE A 87 -14.74 11.58 -9.16
N SER A 88 -15.03 10.29 -9.27
CA SER A 88 -16.37 9.70 -9.10
C SER A 88 -16.28 8.20 -8.83
N GLY A 89 -17.39 7.58 -8.41
CA GLY A 89 -17.57 6.13 -8.41
C GLY A 89 -18.79 5.71 -9.24
N GLN A 90 -18.88 4.42 -9.57
CA GLN A 90 -20.00 3.84 -10.32
C GLN A 90 -20.40 2.50 -9.70
N PHE A 91 -21.71 2.24 -9.59
CA PHE A 91 -22.29 0.98 -9.12
C PHE A 91 -21.72 0.49 -7.78
N LEU A 92 -21.47 1.40 -6.84
CA LEU A 92 -20.87 1.07 -5.54
C LEU A 92 -21.85 0.33 -4.62
N SER A 93 -23.15 0.63 -4.73
CA SER A 93 -24.21 -0.06 -3.99
C SER A 93 -25.55 0.04 -4.71
N ASP A 94 -26.38 -1.00 -4.54
CA ASP A 94 -27.79 -1.05 -4.91
C ASP A 94 -28.70 -0.24 -3.97
N LYS A 95 -28.17 0.24 -2.84
CA LYS A 95 -28.89 1.02 -1.82
C LYS A 95 -28.52 2.50 -1.89
N LYS A 96 -29.42 3.35 -1.38
CA LYS A 96 -29.18 4.78 -1.17
C LYS A 96 -28.32 5.01 0.08
N VAL A 97 -27.02 4.71 -0.03
CA VAL A 97 -26.04 4.89 1.04
C VAL A 97 -25.13 6.08 0.78
N GLY A 98 -24.56 6.64 1.84
CA GLY A 98 -23.49 7.63 1.72
C GLY A 98 -22.15 6.92 1.44
N THR A 99 -21.33 7.49 0.57
CA THR A 99 -20.01 6.92 0.22
C THR A 99 -18.91 7.98 0.33
N TYR A 100 -17.70 7.53 0.65
CA TYR A 100 -16.46 8.32 0.63
C TYR A 100 -15.31 7.39 0.23
N VAL A 101 -14.18 7.97 -0.16
CA VAL A 101 -12.99 7.23 -0.59
C VAL A 101 -11.82 7.63 0.29
N GLU A 102 -11.10 6.65 0.81
CA GLU A 102 -9.82 6.83 1.49
C GLU A 102 -8.67 6.43 0.55
N VAL A 103 -7.55 7.15 0.61
CA VAL A 103 -6.35 6.87 -0.18
C VAL A 103 -5.15 6.78 0.76
N ASP A 104 -4.65 5.56 0.94
CA ASP A 104 -3.47 5.26 1.75
C ASP A 104 -2.27 4.89 0.86
N MET A 105 -1.06 5.17 1.34
CA MET A 105 0.20 4.76 0.74
C MET A 105 0.97 3.86 1.72
N TYR A 106 1.46 2.72 1.24
CA TYR A 106 2.24 1.75 2.02
C TYR A 106 3.61 1.55 1.34
N GLY A 107 4.69 1.73 2.10
CA GLY A 107 6.05 1.64 1.58
C GLY A 107 7.08 1.69 2.71
N LEU A 108 8.15 2.47 2.56
CA LEU A 108 9.00 2.77 3.70
C LEU A 108 8.23 3.47 4.83
N PRO A 109 8.71 3.39 6.09
CA PRO A 109 8.09 4.13 7.19
C PRO A 109 7.93 5.63 6.90
N THR A 110 8.90 6.21 6.20
CA THR A 110 8.89 7.63 5.77
C THR A 110 7.98 7.93 4.59
N ASP A 111 7.57 6.91 3.81
CA ASP A 111 6.66 7.03 2.67
C ASP A 111 5.22 6.62 3.04
N THR A 112 5.03 5.94 4.17
CA THR A 112 3.73 5.37 4.56
C THR A 112 2.82 6.47 5.09
N ILE A 113 1.71 6.71 4.39
CA ILE A 113 0.67 7.68 4.77
C ILE A 113 -0.65 6.94 4.91
N ARG A 114 -1.28 7.04 6.08
CA ARG A 114 -2.51 6.32 6.40
C ARG A 114 -3.54 7.22 7.04
N LYS A 115 -4.81 7.07 6.65
CA LYS A 115 -5.97 7.79 7.23
C LYS A 115 -5.87 9.32 7.14
N GLU A 116 -4.98 9.83 6.30
CA GLU A 116 -4.80 11.27 6.10
C GLU A 116 -5.68 11.77 4.96
N PHE A 117 -5.72 11.03 3.84
CA PHE A 117 -6.44 11.41 2.64
C PHE A 117 -7.78 10.69 2.54
N ARG A 118 -8.85 11.47 2.65
CA ARG A 118 -10.22 11.01 2.43
C ARG A 118 -11.04 12.09 1.74
N THR A 119 -11.94 11.67 0.85
CA THR A 119 -12.92 12.60 0.26
C THR A 119 -14.00 12.94 1.28
N ARG A 120 -14.77 14.01 1.01
CA ARG A 120 -16.03 14.21 1.72
C ARG A 120 -17.02 13.11 1.33
N MET A 121 -17.93 12.84 2.26
CA MET A 121 -19.01 11.89 2.02
C MET A 121 -20.05 12.48 1.07
N VAL A 122 -20.40 11.72 0.03
CA VAL A 122 -21.57 11.99 -0.83
C VAL A 122 -22.75 11.20 -0.26
N PRO A 123 -23.78 11.85 0.31
CA PRO A 123 -24.88 11.17 0.96
C PRO A 123 -25.86 10.56 -0.06
N ALA A 124 -26.44 9.41 0.29
CA ALA A 124 -27.57 8.78 -0.42
C ALA A 124 -27.40 8.57 -1.94
N ASN A 125 -26.16 8.44 -2.42
CA ASN A 125 -25.84 8.16 -3.82
C ASN A 125 -24.81 7.01 -3.92
N GLY A 126 -25.32 5.78 -4.02
CA GLY A 126 -24.50 4.57 -4.24
C GLY A 126 -24.29 4.22 -5.72
N LEU A 127 -24.99 4.86 -6.65
CA LEU A 127 -24.98 4.49 -8.07
C LEU A 127 -23.90 5.22 -8.86
N ASN A 128 -23.78 6.54 -8.67
CA ASN A 128 -22.84 7.39 -9.41
C ASN A 128 -22.39 8.63 -8.62
N PRO A 129 -21.83 8.48 -7.40
CA PRO A 129 -21.34 9.62 -6.64
C PRO A 129 -20.20 10.35 -7.36
N VAL A 130 -20.21 11.69 -7.29
CA VAL A 130 -19.14 12.55 -7.77
C VAL A 130 -18.47 13.19 -6.56
N TYR A 131 -17.16 12.96 -6.41
CA TYR A 131 -16.34 13.55 -5.35
C TYR A 131 -15.65 14.81 -5.87
N ASN A 132 -14.89 14.67 -6.97
CA ASN A 132 -14.22 15.74 -7.73
C ASN A 132 -13.57 16.84 -6.87
N GLU A 133 -12.83 16.43 -5.84
CA GLU A 133 -12.09 17.32 -4.94
C GLU A 133 -10.65 17.59 -5.45
N GLU A 134 -9.91 18.43 -4.74
CA GLU A 134 -8.49 18.63 -5.00
C GLU A 134 -7.69 17.33 -4.86
N PRO A 135 -6.62 17.12 -5.67
CA PRO A 135 -5.82 15.92 -5.59
C PRO A 135 -5.16 15.75 -4.22
N PHE A 136 -5.12 14.52 -3.73
CA PHE A 136 -4.23 14.13 -2.64
C PHE A 136 -2.80 14.08 -3.17
N VAL A 137 -1.89 14.82 -2.52
CA VAL A 137 -0.50 14.97 -3.00
C VAL A 137 0.47 14.28 -2.05
N PHE A 138 1.16 13.26 -2.56
CA PHE A 138 2.24 12.53 -1.91
C PHE A 138 3.57 13.14 -2.35
N ARG A 139 4.11 14.07 -1.55
CA ARG A 139 5.24 14.95 -1.92
C ARG A 139 6.62 14.28 -1.88
N LYS A 140 6.76 13.17 -1.17
CA LYS A 140 8.02 12.43 -1.03
C LYS A 140 7.71 10.94 -1.10
N VAL A 141 7.73 10.38 -2.30
CA VAL A 141 7.69 8.92 -2.50
C VAL A 141 9.12 8.50 -2.82
N ARG A 142 9.81 7.93 -1.84
CA ARG A 142 11.22 7.61 -2.00
C ARG A 142 11.43 6.29 -2.70
N LEU A 143 10.59 5.27 -2.46
CA LEU A 143 10.84 3.94 -3.01
C LEU A 143 9.56 3.23 -3.46
N ASN A 144 9.62 2.63 -4.65
CA ASN A 144 8.69 1.58 -5.07
C ASN A 144 9.25 0.22 -4.58
N LEU A 145 8.55 -0.42 -3.62
CA LEU A 145 8.91 -1.71 -3.01
C LEU A 145 7.88 -2.80 -3.28
#